data_AF-A0A6I2WS86-F1
#
_entry.id   AF-A0A6I2WS86-F1
#
_cell.length_a   1.000
_cell.length_b   1.000
_cell.length_c   1.000
_cell.angle_alpha   90.00
_cell.angle_beta   90.00
_cell.angle_gamma   90.00
#
_symmetry.space_group_name_H-M   'P 1'
#
loop_
_entity.id
_entity.type
_entity.pdbx_description
1 polymer ?
#
loop_
_entity_poly.entity_id
_entity_poly.type
_entity_poly.pdbx_seq_one_letter_code
_entity_poly.pdbx_strand_id
1 'polypeptide(L)'
;LAPHMKEIQKKYKDDRQKQSEEMMKLYREHKTNPLASCFPILAQAPIFFALFWVLNSISQNQGRGLMKGEYLISAREANFFGAPLSGTFLGSSDATTKIVTVILIIFMSATTFTTQRQLMVKGMPKMDSSNNIMLQQQKVMLYLFPVIFAVTGVNFPIGVLIYWSTTNLWTWGQQYYVIKRNPTPGSPAYEELQKKRAAKDGAGENPNQTDGTTIVEEQQKGQRKQPKKKKKKR
;
A
#
# COMPACT_ATOMS: atom_id res chain seq x y z
N LEU A 1 2.20 18.33 12.28
CA LEU A 1 3.29 17.74 11.45
C LEU A 1 3.47 18.47 10.12
N ALA A 2 2.50 18.45 9.20
CA ALA A 2 2.60 19.07 7.87
C ALA A 2 3.20 20.51 7.81
N PRO A 3 2.73 21.50 8.60
CA PRO A 3 3.28 22.86 8.57
C PRO A 3 4.70 22.95 9.15
N HIS A 4 4.97 22.31 10.29
CA HIS A 4 6.30 22.29 10.90
C HIS A 4 7.37 21.62 10.01
N MET A 5 7.00 20.59 9.24
CA MET A 5 7.91 20.01 8.25
C MET A 5 8.29 21.02 7.15
N LYS A 6 7.37 21.89 6.72
CA LYS A 6 7.67 22.95 5.74
C LYS A 6 8.62 24.01 6.33
N GLU A 7 8.44 24.35 7.60
CA GLU A 7 9.31 25.31 8.30
C GLU A 7 10.76 24.80 8.37
N ILE A 8 10.95 23.53 8.75
CA ILE A 8 12.27 22.88 8.77
C ILE A 8 12.88 22.85 7.36
N GLN A 9 12.08 22.51 6.34
CA GLN A 9 12.56 22.48 4.95
C GLN A 9 12.97 23.87 4.43
N LYS A 10 12.27 24.92 4.81
CA LYS A 10 12.62 26.30 4.46
C LYS A 10 13.86 26.78 5.21
N LYS A 11 13.96 26.46 6.51
CA LYS A 11 15.06 26.91 7.38
C LYS A 11 16.40 26.24 7.04
N TYR A 12 16.39 24.97 6.63
CA TYR A 12 17.59 24.19 6.31
C TYR A 12 17.61 23.74 4.84
N LYS A 13 17.28 24.66 3.91
CA LYS A 13 17.20 24.35 2.48
C LYS A 13 18.54 23.87 1.90
N ASP A 14 19.64 24.46 2.35
CA ASP A 14 21.00 24.23 1.84
C ASP A 14 21.79 23.19 2.65
N ASP A 15 21.26 22.76 3.80
CA ASP A 15 21.89 21.79 4.70
C ASP A 15 21.00 20.56 4.86
N ARG A 16 21.16 19.60 3.96
CA ARG A 16 20.37 18.35 3.97
C ARG A 16 20.58 17.50 5.21
N GLN A 17 21.77 17.57 5.83
CA GLN A 17 22.06 16.80 7.04
C GLN A 17 21.27 17.35 8.22
N LYS A 18 21.34 18.67 8.47
CA LYS A 18 20.53 19.30 9.53
C LYS A 18 19.03 19.19 9.26
N GLN A 19 18.62 19.30 8.00
CA GLN A 19 17.22 19.09 7.62
C GLN A 19 16.75 17.68 8.00
N SER A 20 17.54 16.64 7.71
CA SER A 20 17.19 15.26 8.07
C SER A 20 17.14 15.05 9.59
N GLU A 21 18.05 15.67 10.33
CA GLU A 21 18.11 15.56 11.79
C GLU A 21 16.90 16.22 12.47
N GLU A 22 16.58 17.46 12.09
CA GLU A 22 15.45 18.21 12.64
C GLU A 22 14.11 17.57 12.25
N MET A 23 14.00 17.02 11.04
CA MET A 23 12.84 16.21 10.65
C MET A 23 12.67 14.98 11.54
N MET A 24 13.77 14.29 11.89
CA MET A 24 13.74 13.14 12.80
C MET A 24 13.40 13.55 14.24
N LYS A 25 13.88 14.71 14.71
CA LYS A 25 13.49 15.28 16.02
C LYS A 25 11.99 15.58 16.06
N LEU A 26 11.46 16.26 15.03
CA LEU A 26 10.04 16.56 14.90
C LEU A 26 9.18 15.28 14.93
N TYR A 27 9.61 14.22 14.24
CA TYR A 27 8.92 12.92 14.29
C TYR A 27 8.91 12.31 15.69
N ARG A 28 10.04 12.38 16.42
CA ARG A 28 10.16 11.89 17.82
C ARG A 28 9.28 12.70 18.79
N GLU A 29 9.28 14.03 18.68
CA GLU A 29 8.48 14.92 19.51
C GLU A 29 6.98 14.65 19.35
N HIS A 30 6.51 14.48 18.11
CA HIS A 30 5.13 14.13 17.83
C HIS A 30 4.83 12.63 17.97
N LYS A 31 5.78 11.81 18.46
CA LYS A 31 5.66 10.35 18.62
C LYS A 31 5.15 9.63 17.36
N THR A 32 5.54 10.14 16.19
CA THR A 32 5.19 9.55 14.90
C THR A 32 6.39 8.82 14.32
N ASN A 33 6.18 7.60 13.84
CA ASN A 33 7.26 6.78 13.29
C ASN A 33 7.22 6.84 11.75
N PRO A 34 8.27 7.36 11.07
CA PRO A 34 8.33 7.35 9.61
C PRO A 34 8.29 5.93 9.02
N LEU A 35 8.74 4.91 9.77
CA LEU A 35 8.69 3.51 9.37
C LEU A 35 7.29 2.88 9.54
N ALA A 36 6.34 3.55 10.19
CA ALA A 36 4.97 3.05 10.24
C ALA A 36 4.36 2.92 8.82
N SER A 37 4.83 3.72 7.86
CA SER A 37 4.39 3.63 6.47
C SER A 37 4.87 2.36 5.74
N CYS A 38 5.96 1.72 6.17
CA CYS A 38 6.46 0.47 5.58
C CYS A 38 6.03 -0.78 6.36
N PHE A 39 5.45 -0.62 7.55
CA PHE A 39 4.93 -1.72 8.36
C PHE A 39 3.95 -2.64 7.61
N PRO A 40 3.02 -2.15 6.76
CA PRO A 40 2.13 -3.03 6.00
C PRO A 40 2.87 -3.99 5.06
N ILE A 41 3.95 -3.51 4.43
CA ILE A 41 4.78 -4.32 3.52
C ILE A 41 5.48 -5.44 4.31
N LEU A 42 6.05 -5.09 5.47
CA LEU A 42 6.75 -6.05 6.33
C LEU A 42 5.80 -7.11 6.91
N ALA A 43 4.60 -6.69 7.33
CA ALA A 43 3.59 -7.60 7.86
C ALA A 43 3.05 -8.58 6.79
N GLN A 44 3.00 -8.16 5.53
CA GLN A 44 2.53 -8.99 4.42
C GLN A 44 3.60 -9.94 3.86
N ALA A 45 4.89 -9.58 3.97
CA ALA A 45 5.99 -10.33 3.38
C ALA A 45 5.98 -11.84 3.71
N PRO A 46 5.69 -12.31 4.95
CA PRO A 46 5.67 -13.75 5.25
C PRO A 46 4.63 -14.54 4.43
N ILE A 47 3.44 -13.96 4.23
CA ILE A 47 2.36 -14.59 3.47
C ILE A 47 2.76 -14.69 1.99
N PHE A 48 3.35 -13.60 1.47
CA PHE A 48 3.87 -13.56 0.11
C PHE A 48 4.92 -14.65 -0.12
N PHE A 49 5.94 -14.72 0.75
CA PHE A 49 7.01 -15.71 0.58
C PHE A 49 6.45 -17.13 0.65
N ALA A 50 5.57 -17.44 1.60
CA ALA A 50 4.96 -18.76 1.69
C ALA A 50 4.26 -19.18 0.39
N LEU A 51 3.43 -18.30 -0.18
CA LEU A 51 2.72 -18.56 -1.43
C LEU A 51 3.67 -18.62 -2.64
N PHE A 52 4.61 -17.69 -2.74
CA PHE A 52 5.62 -17.67 -3.80
C PHE A 52 6.42 -18.97 -3.81
N TRP A 53 6.90 -19.41 -2.65
CA TRP A 53 7.63 -20.66 -2.53
C TRP A 53 6.77 -21.84 -3.00
N VAL A 54 5.52 -21.96 -2.56
CA VAL A 54 4.63 -23.06 -2.99
C VAL A 54 4.41 -23.05 -4.50
N LEU A 55 4.01 -21.92 -5.08
CA LEU A 55 3.74 -21.78 -6.52
C LEU A 55 4.99 -22.02 -7.38
N ASN A 56 6.14 -21.50 -6.94
CA ASN A 56 7.42 -21.73 -7.61
C ASN A 56 7.84 -23.21 -7.52
N SER A 57 7.56 -23.90 -6.41
CA SER A 57 7.84 -25.34 -6.28
C SER A 57 7.00 -26.18 -7.23
N ILE A 58 5.71 -25.83 -7.36
CA ILE A 58 4.78 -26.48 -8.29
C ILE A 58 5.31 -26.34 -9.72
N SER A 59 5.83 -25.17 -10.08
CA SER A 59 6.48 -24.96 -11.39
C SER A 59 7.70 -25.88 -11.60
N GLN A 60 8.53 -26.05 -10.58
CA GLN A 60 9.74 -26.87 -10.60
C GLN A 60 9.51 -28.38 -10.37
N ASN A 61 8.26 -28.84 -10.34
CA ASN A 61 7.90 -30.24 -10.01
C ASN A 61 8.36 -30.70 -8.61
N GLN A 62 8.54 -29.77 -7.68
CA GLN A 62 8.91 -30.07 -6.31
C GLN A 62 7.69 -29.90 -5.40
N GLY A 63 7.25 -30.97 -4.76
CA GLY A 63 6.14 -30.89 -3.82
C GLY A 63 6.56 -30.24 -2.50
N ARG A 64 5.91 -29.15 -2.10
CA ARG A 64 6.13 -28.47 -0.80
C ARG A 64 4.89 -28.53 0.07
N GLY A 65 5.07 -28.85 1.35
CA GLY A 65 3.96 -28.98 2.31
C GLY A 65 2.97 -30.06 1.91
N LEU A 66 1.68 -29.71 1.88
CA LEU A 66 0.57 -30.57 1.46
C LEU A 66 0.45 -30.74 -0.07
N MET A 67 1.15 -29.90 -0.86
CA MET A 67 1.13 -29.95 -2.32
C MET A 67 2.10 -31.04 -2.81
N LYS A 68 1.76 -32.30 -2.59
CA LYS A 68 2.52 -33.49 -3.01
C LYS A 68 1.60 -34.51 -3.67
N GLY A 69 2.19 -35.43 -4.46
CA GLY A 69 1.44 -36.49 -5.14
C GLY A 69 0.39 -35.93 -6.09
N GLU A 70 -0.86 -36.39 -5.96
CA GLU A 70 -1.98 -35.99 -6.82
C GLU A 70 -2.25 -34.48 -6.80
N TYR A 71 -2.11 -33.82 -5.65
CA TYR A 71 -2.30 -32.37 -5.54
C TYR A 71 -1.26 -31.58 -6.34
N LEU A 72 -0.03 -32.08 -6.43
CA LEU A 72 1.01 -31.45 -7.24
C LEU A 72 0.69 -31.58 -8.73
N ILE A 73 0.25 -32.76 -9.16
CA ILE A 73 -0.10 -33.03 -10.56
C ILE A 73 -1.29 -32.17 -10.97
N SER A 74 -2.37 -32.21 -10.19
CA SER A 74 -3.56 -31.39 -10.42
C SER A 74 -3.24 -29.89 -10.47
N ALA A 75 -2.36 -29.41 -9.59
CA ALA A 75 -1.95 -28.00 -9.60
C ALA A 75 -1.07 -27.61 -10.80
N ARG A 76 -0.32 -28.56 -11.39
CA ARG A 76 0.49 -28.31 -12.59
C ARG A 76 -0.35 -28.34 -13.87
N GLU A 77 -1.37 -29.20 -13.91
CA GLU A 77 -2.32 -29.32 -15.02
C GLU A 77 -3.37 -28.19 -15.03
N ALA A 78 -3.53 -27.50 -13.91
CA ALA A 78 -4.40 -26.34 -13.83
C ALA A 78 -3.98 -25.26 -14.85
N ASN A 79 -4.96 -24.84 -15.65
CA ASN A 79 -4.79 -23.83 -16.69
C ASN A 79 -5.57 -22.56 -16.35
N PHE A 80 -5.00 -21.41 -16.70
CA PHE A 80 -5.62 -20.10 -16.60
C PHE A 80 -5.66 -19.48 -18.00
N PHE A 81 -6.86 -19.31 -18.55
CA PHE A 81 -7.07 -18.91 -19.95
C PHE A 81 -6.25 -19.75 -20.95
N GLY A 82 -6.17 -21.06 -20.70
CA GLY A 82 -5.43 -22.00 -21.56
C GLY A 82 -3.92 -22.07 -21.31
N ALA A 83 -3.38 -21.26 -20.39
CA ALA A 83 -1.97 -21.30 -20.02
C ALA A 83 -1.75 -22.03 -18.68
N PRO A 84 -0.79 -22.97 -18.58
CA PRO A 84 -0.54 -23.71 -17.34
C PRO A 84 -0.04 -22.78 -16.24
N LEU A 85 -0.52 -22.96 -15.00
CA LEU A 85 -0.10 -22.14 -13.84
C LEU A 85 1.41 -22.22 -13.58
N SER A 86 2.02 -23.34 -13.94
CA SER A 86 3.46 -23.60 -13.82
C SER A 86 4.29 -22.96 -14.95
N GLY A 87 3.65 -22.56 -16.05
CA GLY A 87 4.30 -22.00 -17.23
C GLY A 87 4.92 -20.63 -16.95
N THR A 88 6.03 -20.35 -17.63
CA THR A 88 6.75 -19.08 -17.57
C THR A 88 6.91 -18.52 -18.98
N PHE A 89 7.08 -17.20 -19.12
CA PHE A 89 7.23 -16.58 -20.44
C PHE A 89 8.45 -17.09 -21.20
N LEU A 90 9.58 -17.25 -20.49
CA LEU A 90 10.85 -17.71 -21.08
C LEU A 90 10.93 -19.23 -21.23
N GLY A 91 10.23 -19.99 -20.38
CA GLY A 91 10.28 -21.46 -20.38
C GLY A 91 9.25 -22.13 -21.30
N SER A 92 8.25 -21.41 -21.78
CA SER A 92 7.19 -21.97 -22.62
C SER A 92 7.30 -21.48 -24.07
N SER A 93 7.23 -22.41 -25.02
CA SER A 93 7.16 -22.10 -26.46
C SER A 93 5.75 -21.70 -26.92
N ASP A 94 4.74 -22.08 -26.15
CA ASP A 94 3.33 -21.81 -26.42
C ASP A 94 3.01 -20.30 -26.44
N ALA A 95 2.30 -19.88 -27.49
CA ALA A 95 1.88 -18.50 -27.69
C ALA A 95 0.84 -18.06 -26.65
N THR A 96 -0.05 -18.96 -26.25
CA THR A 96 -1.11 -18.66 -25.25
C THR A 96 -0.48 -18.26 -23.93
N THR A 97 0.48 -19.04 -23.46
CA THR A 97 1.26 -18.77 -22.24
C THR A 97 1.96 -17.41 -22.27
N LYS A 98 2.56 -17.04 -23.41
CA LYS A 98 3.22 -15.74 -23.57
C LYS A 98 2.23 -14.58 -23.54
N ILE A 99 1.12 -14.71 -24.26
CA ILE A 99 0.07 -13.68 -24.32
C ILE A 99 -0.53 -13.45 -22.93
N VAL A 100 -0.93 -14.51 -22.24
CA VAL A 100 -1.50 -14.44 -20.89
C VAL A 100 -0.50 -13.80 -19.93
N THR A 101 0.78 -14.17 -19.99
CA THR A 101 1.83 -13.59 -19.15
C THR A 101 1.99 -12.09 -19.39
N VAL A 102 2.05 -11.66 -20.66
CA VAL A 102 2.18 -10.23 -21.01
C VAL A 102 0.96 -9.43 -20.52
N ILE A 103 -0.25 -9.96 -20.71
CA ILE A 103 -1.49 -9.32 -20.21
C ILE A 103 -1.44 -9.15 -18.70
N LEU A 104 -1.02 -10.19 -17.96
CA LEU A 104 -0.90 -10.12 -16.50
C LEU A 104 0.15 -9.10 -16.06
N ILE A 105 1.31 -9.04 -16.72
CA ILE A 105 2.37 -8.06 -16.40
C ILE A 105 1.88 -6.63 -16.65
N ILE A 106 1.20 -6.38 -17.77
CA ILE A 106 0.62 -5.07 -18.09
C ILE A 106 -0.43 -4.68 -17.04
N PHE A 107 -1.34 -5.60 -16.73
CA PHE A 107 -2.39 -5.39 -15.73
C PHE A 107 -1.80 -5.10 -14.34
N MET A 108 -0.83 -5.89 -13.90
CA MET A 108 -0.12 -5.74 -12.64
C MET A 108 0.63 -4.39 -12.56
N SER A 109 1.28 -3.99 -13.65
CA SER A 109 2.00 -2.72 -13.74
C SER A 109 1.03 -1.54 -13.70
N ALA A 110 -0.08 -1.61 -14.45
CA ALA A 110 -1.11 -0.57 -14.48
C ALA A 110 -1.81 -0.41 -13.13
N THR A 111 -2.18 -1.51 -12.47
CA THR A 111 -2.81 -1.49 -11.13
C THR A 111 -1.85 -0.94 -10.06
N THR A 112 -0.57 -1.31 -10.11
CA THR A 112 0.45 -0.76 -9.19
C THR A 112 0.64 0.74 -9.43
N PHE A 113 0.80 1.14 -10.69
CA PHE A 113 1.00 2.55 -11.07
C PHE A 113 -0.19 3.40 -10.65
N THR A 114 -1.41 2.95 -10.93
CA THR A 114 -2.63 3.70 -10.57
C THR A 114 -2.83 3.77 -9.06
N THR A 115 -2.56 2.69 -8.31
CA THR A 115 -2.59 2.70 -6.83
C THR A 115 -1.61 3.72 -6.27
N GLN A 116 -0.36 3.70 -6.73
CA GLN A 116 0.65 4.65 -6.26
C GLN A 116 0.35 6.09 -6.65
N ARG A 117 -0.09 6.32 -7.89
CA ARG A 117 -0.52 7.64 -8.36
C ARG A 117 -1.70 8.16 -7.54
N GLN A 118 -2.65 7.29 -7.21
CA GLN A 118 -3.79 7.64 -6.38
C GLN A 118 -3.37 8.02 -4.95
N LEU A 119 -2.45 7.26 -4.35
CA LEU A 119 -1.91 7.58 -3.03
C LEU A 119 -1.20 8.94 -3.03
N MET A 120 -0.41 9.23 -4.06
CA MET A 120 0.29 10.50 -4.21
C MET A 120 -0.64 11.69 -4.45
N VAL A 121 -1.58 11.58 -5.38
CA VAL A 121 -2.42 12.71 -5.82
C VAL A 121 -3.59 12.96 -4.86
N LYS A 122 -4.17 11.90 -4.29
CA LYS A 122 -5.39 12.00 -3.47
C LYS A 122 -5.15 11.76 -1.98
N GLY A 123 -4.11 11.00 -1.62
CA GLY A 123 -3.84 10.61 -0.23
C GLY A 123 -2.87 11.52 0.52
N MET A 124 -2.05 12.30 -0.19
CA MET A 124 -1.08 13.20 0.44
C MET A 124 -1.53 14.66 0.43
N PRO A 125 -1.27 15.42 1.52
CA PRO A 125 -1.43 16.88 1.52
C PRO A 125 -0.54 17.51 0.45
N LYS A 126 -1.00 18.61 -0.16
CA LYS A 126 -0.21 19.40 -1.12
C LYS A 126 0.98 20.08 -0.39
N MET A 127 2.06 19.34 -0.20
CA MET A 127 3.34 19.87 0.24
C MET A 127 4.16 20.32 -0.97
N ASP A 128 4.87 21.43 -0.83
CA ASP A 128 5.64 22.00 -1.92
C ASP A 128 6.71 21.00 -2.39
N SER A 129 6.71 20.74 -3.70
CA SER A 129 7.35 19.58 -4.33
C SER A 129 8.88 19.58 -4.30
N SER A 130 9.51 20.61 -3.75
CA SER A 130 10.93 20.92 -3.99
C SER A 130 11.90 20.12 -3.09
N ASN A 131 11.55 19.78 -1.84
CA ASN A 131 12.51 19.14 -0.89
C ASN A 131 11.92 18.03 -0.01
N ASN A 132 10.78 17.43 -0.39
CA ASN A 132 10.17 16.37 0.40
C ASN A 132 10.78 14.99 0.07
N ILE A 133 11.68 14.50 0.94
CA ILE A 133 12.29 13.15 0.84
C ILE A 133 11.20 12.07 0.69
N MET A 134 10.09 12.18 1.41
CA MET A 134 8.96 11.24 1.33
C MET A 134 8.29 11.24 -0.04
N LEU A 135 8.10 12.41 -0.66
CA LEU A 135 7.51 12.53 -2.00
C LEU A 135 8.46 11.96 -3.06
N GLN A 136 9.76 12.19 -2.91
CA GLN A 136 10.77 11.63 -3.81
C GLN A 136 10.79 10.10 -3.74
N GLN A 137 10.75 9.52 -2.54
CA GLN A 137 10.67 8.05 -2.38
C GLN A 137 9.44 7.47 -3.07
N GLN A 138 8.26 8.10 -2.90
CA GLN A 138 7.04 7.65 -3.58
C GLN A 138 7.11 7.82 -5.11
N LYS A 139 7.71 8.89 -5.63
CA LYS A 139 7.92 9.08 -7.08
C LYS A 139 8.85 8.02 -7.66
N VAL A 140 9.96 7.73 -6.99
CA VAL A 140 10.89 6.68 -7.41
C VAL A 140 10.14 5.35 -7.46
N MET A 141 9.41 5.01 -6.39
CA MET A 141 8.55 3.84 -6.30
C MET A 141 7.52 3.79 -7.45
N LEU A 142 6.96 4.93 -7.88
CA LEU A 142 5.94 4.98 -8.94
C LEU A 142 6.48 4.57 -10.31
N TYR A 143 7.69 5.00 -10.65
CA TYR A 143 8.30 4.75 -11.96
C TYR A 143 9.16 3.50 -11.99
N LEU A 144 9.80 3.16 -10.87
CA LEU A 144 10.75 2.04 -10.81
C LEU A 144 10.03 0.68 -10.78
N PHE A 145 8.98 0.51 -9.97
CA PHE A 145 8.30 -0.79 -9.84
C PHE A 145 7.68 -1.32 -11.13
N PRO A 146 6.99 -0.52 -11.95
CA PRO A 146 6.47 -1.00 -13.24
C PRO A 146 7.58 -1.53 -14.16
N VAL A 147 8.75 -0.88 -14.16
CA VAL A 147 9.90 -1.32 -14.97
C VAL A 147 10.47 -2.62 -14.42
N ILE A 148 10.67 -2.72 -13.10
CA ILE A 148 11.11 -3.96 -12.45
C ILE A 148 10.15 -5.09 -12.80
N PHE A 149 8.84 -4.89 -12.65
CA PHE A 149 7.84 -5.90 -12.96
C PHE A 149 7.82 -6.31 -14.43
N ALA A 150 8.05 -5.38 -15.36
CA ALA A 150 8.16 -5.73 -16.77
C ALA A 150 9.38 -6.63 -17.06
N VAL A 151 10.52 -6.37 -16.41
CA VAL A 151 11.77 -7.12 -16.63
C VAL A 151 11.82 -8.43 -15.84
N THR A 152 11.38 -8.44 -14.58
CA THR A 152 11.42 -9.63 -13.73
C THR A 152 10.20 -10.52 -13.93
N GLY A 153 9.06 -9.95 -14.31
CA GLY A 153 7.78 -10.66 -14.45
C GLY A 153 7.82 -11.80 -15.46
N VAL A 154 8.62 -11.68 -16.52
CA VAL A 154 8.79 -12.74 -17.54
C VAL A 154 9.45 -14.02 -16.99
N ASN A 155 10.16 -13.92 -15.86
CA ASN A 155 10.78 -15.08 -15.21
C ASN A 155 9.84 -15.79 -14.24
N PHE A 156 8.69 -15.19 -13.90
CA PHE A 156 7.80 -15.75 -12.89
C PHE A 156 6.76 -16.70 -13.50
N PRO A 157 6.38 -17.77 -12.77
CA PRO A 157 5.27 -18.63 -13.16
C PRO A 157 3.95 -17.86 -13.22
N ILE A 158 3.07 -18.23 -14.13
CA ILE A 158 1.74 -17.62 -14.27
C ILE A 158 0.98 -17.61 -12.94
N GLY A 159 1.05 -18.67 -12.15
CA GLY A 159 0.41 -18.73 -10.83
C GLY A 159 0.85 -17.59 -9.91
N VAL A 160 2.14 -17.22 -9.93
CA VAL A 160 2.67 -16.09 -9.15
C VAL A 160 2.15 -14.76 -9.68
N LEU A 161 2.10 -14.60 -11.01
CA LEU A 161 1.58 -13.39 -11.66
C LEU A 161 0.09 -13.18 -11.41
N ILE A 162 -0.70 -14.25 -11.38
CA ILE A 162 -2.13 -14.20 -11.00
C ILE A 162 -2.27 -13.73 -9.57
N TYR A 163 -1.55 -14.36 -8.64
CA TYR A 163 -1.58 -13.96 -7.23
C TYR A 163 -1.27 -12.47 -7.05
N TRP A 164 -0.22 -11.98 -7.72
CA TRP A 164 0.17 -10.58 -7.64
C TRP A 164 -0.90 -9.66 -8.24
N SER A 165 -1.42 -10.03 -9.40
CA SER A 165 -2.50 -9.30 -10.09
C SER A 165 -3.74 -9.18 -9.22
N THR A 166 -4.19 -10.28 -8.61
CA THR A 166 -5.35 -10.30 -7.71
C THR A 166 -5.11 -9.48 -6.45
N THR A 167 -3.93 -9.59 -5.84
CA THR A 167 -3.55 -8.82 -4.65
C THR A 167 -3.53 -7.32 -4.95
N ASN A 168 -2.90 -6.91 -6.06
CA ASN A 168 -2.86 -5.52 -6.48
C ASN A 168 -4.26 -4.98 -6.80
N LEU A 169 -5.12 -5.77 -7.45
CA LEU A 169 -6.50 -5.38 -7.74
C LEU A 169 -7.29 -5.17 -6.45
N TRP A 170 -7.14 -6.07 -5.47
CA TRP A 170 -7.76 -5.92 -4.15
C TRP A 170 -7.26 -4.66 -3.44
N THR A 171 -5.95 -4.46 -3.36
CA THR A 171 -5.37 -3.26 -2.75
C THR A 171 -5.82 -2.00 -3.45
N TRP A 172 -5.85 -1.99 -4.78
CA TRP A 172 -6.35 -0.86 -5.57
C TRP A 172 -7.81 -0.54 -5.23
N GLY A 173 -8.68 -1.55 -5.17
CA GLY A 173 -10.09 -1.39 -4.81
C GLY A 173 -10.29 -0.93 -3.36
N GLN A 174 -9.56 -1.53 -2.42
CA GLN A 174 -9.58 -1.15 -1.01
C GLN A 174 -9.10 0.28 -0.82
N GLN A 175 -7.98 0.66 -1.44
CA GLN A 175 -7.41 2.00 -1.36
C GLN A 175 -8.35 3.03 -1.99
N TYR A 176 -8.99 2.68 -3.11
CA TYR A 176 -10.00 3.51 -3.74
C TYR A 176 -11.20 3.77 -2.84
N TYR A 177 -11.71 2.73 -2.19
CA TYR A 177 -12.81 2.85 -1.24
C TYR A 177 -12.43 3.65 0.02
N VAL A 178 -11.26 3.38 0.61
CA VAL A 178 -10.79 4.04 1.83
C VAL A 178 -10.50 5.51 1.62
N ILE A 179 -9.80 5.89 0.54
CA ILE A 179 -9.56 7.31 0.23
C ILE A 179 -10.89 8.07 0.05
N LYS A 180 -11.90 7.41 -0.54
CA LYS A 180 -13.21 8.03 -0.76
C LYS A 180 -14.02 8.19 0.52
N ARG A 181 -13.95 7.24 1.46
CA ARG A 181 -14.74 7.26 2.70
C ARG A 181 -14.04 7.91 3.90
N ASN A 182 -12.72 7.80 3.96
CA ASN A 182 -11.90 8.34 5.04
C ASN A 182 -10.66 9.04 4.47
N PRO A 183 -10.83 10.13 3.71
CA PRO A 183 -9.69 10.87 3.16
C PRO A 183 -8.85 11.48 4.27
N THR A 184 -7.54 11.49 4.07
CA THR A 184 -6.57 12.06 4.99
C THR A 184 -6.81 13.57 5.17
N PRO A 185 -6.89 14.11 6.39
CA PRO A 185 -7.10 15.54 6.62
C PRO A 185 -6.06 16.41 5.88
N GLY A 186 -6.52 17.45 5.18
CA GLY A 186 -5.67 18.33 4.37
C GLY A 186 -5.21 17.77 3.01
N SER A 187 -5.72 16.61 2.60
CA SER A 187 -5.57 16.09 1.23
C SER A 187 -6.61 16.69 0.27
N PRO A 188 -6.38 16.67 -1.07
CA PRO A 188 -7.38 17.13 -2.04
C PRO A 188 -8.70 16.37 -1.95
N ALA A 189 -8.65 15.07 -1.64
CA ALA A 189 -9.85 14.25 -1.45
C ALA A 189 -10.66 14.69 -0.22
N TYR A 190 -10.00 15.21 0.81
CA TYR A 190 -10.65 15.76 2.00
C TYR A 190 -11.31 17.12 1.70
N GLU A 191 -10.65 17.99 0.93
CA GLU A 191 -11.22 19.27 0.47
C GLU A 191 -12.48 19.04 -0.40
N GLU A 192 -12.44 18.08 -1.33
CA GLU A 192 -13.60 17.72 -2.15
C GLU A 192 -14.77 17.18 -1.30
N LEU A 193 -14.47 16.35 -0.30
CA LEU A 193 -15.48 15.78 0.57
C LEU A 193 -16.11 16.87 1.46
N GLN A 194 -15.31 17.80 1.99
CA GLN A 194 -15.81 18.96 2.73
C GLN A 194 -16.70 19.85 1.86
N LYS A 195 -16.28 20.16 0.61
CA LYS A 195 -17.11 20.91 -0.35
C LYS A 195 -18.45 20.22 -0.62
N LYS A 196 -18.45 18.89 -0.77
CA LYS A 196 -19.69 18.11 -0.97
C LYS A 196 -20.58 18.10 0.27
N ARG A 197 -20.01 18.04 1.48
CA ARG A 197 -20.76 18.16 2.73
C ARG A 197 -21.37 19.55 2.84
N ALA A 198 -20.57 20.61 2.67
CA ALA A 198 -21.04 21.99 2.69
C ALA A 198 -22.13 22.28 1.64
N ALA A 199 -22.03 21.71 0.44
CA ALA A 199 -23.07 21.85 -0.60
C ALA A 199 -24.36 21.07 -0.28
N LYS A 200 -24.24 19.96 0.46
CA LYS A 200 -25.40 19.16 0.91
C LYS A 200 -26.08 19.82 2.11
N ASP A 201 -25.29 20.39 3.01
CA ASP A 201 -25.77 21.13 4.18
C ASP A 201 -26.35 22.50 3.79
N GLY A 202 -25.93 23.07 2.65
CA GLY A 202 -26.53 24.27 2.04
C GLY A 202 -27.83 24.03 1.27
N ALA A 203 -28.27 22.77 1.10
CA ALA A 203 -29.52 22.40 0.41
C ALA A 203 -30.65 21.97 1.38
N GLY A 204 -30.44 22.14 2.68
CA GLY A 204 -31.45 21.90 3.71
C GLY A 204 -31.02 22.56 5.01
N GLU A 205 -31.64 23.68 5.35
CA GLU A 205 -31.38 24.37 6.62
C GLU A 205 -31.71 23.48 7.82
N ASN A 206 -30.75 23.36 8.73
CA ASN A 206 -31.01 23.53 10.15
C ASN A 206 -29.73 24.05 10.85
N PRO A 207 -29.70 25.32 11.29
CA PRO A 207 -28.54 25.94 11.92
C PRO A 207 -28.50 25.57 13.40
N ASN A 208 -28.03 24.37 13.72
CA ASN A 208 -27.62 24.09 15.10
C ASN A 208 -26.54 23.00 15.17
N GLN A 209 -25.33 23.37 14.76
CA GLN A 209 -24.09 22.85 15.34
C GLN A 209 -22.98 23.83 15.02
N THR A 210 -23.02 24.96 15.73
CA THR A 210 -21.81 25.72 16.02
C THR A 210 -20.98 24.87 16.95
N ASP A 211 -19.77 24.52 16.52
CA ASP A 211 -18.57 24.36 17.36
C ASP A 211 -17.45 24.11 16.36
N GLY A 212 -16.65 25.11 16.01
CA GLY A 212 -15.79 25.78 16.97
C GLY A 212 -14.39 25.25 16.70
N THR A 213 -13.53 26.12 16.20
CA THR A 213 -12.09 25.92 16.19
C THR A 213 -11.63 25.65 17.63
N THR A 214 -11.41 24.39 17.97
CA THR A 214 -10.63 24.02 19.16
C THR A 214 -9.51 23.11 18.70
N ILE A 215 -8.30 23.66 18.76
CA ILE A 215 -7.09 22.87 18.97
C ILE A 215 -7.35 22.11 20.26
N VAL A 216 -7.78 20.86 20.16
CA VAL A 216 -7.78 19.94 21.30
C VAL A 216 -6.35 19.43 21.40
N GLU A 217 -5.60 20.04 22.30
CA GLU A 217 -4.45 19.44 22.95
C GLU A 217 -4.90 18.08 23.50
N GLU A 218 -4.60 16.99 22.79
CA GLU A 218 -5.01 15.66 23.21
C GLU A 218 -4.14 15.24 24.41
N GLN A 219 -4.61 15.57 25.60
CA GLN A 219 -4.18 14.96 26.85
C GLN A 219 -4.13 13.44 26.67
N GLN A 220 -2.99 12.87 27.07
CA GLN A 220 -2.69 11.45 27.07
C GLN A 220 -3.87 10.62 27.60
N LYS A 221 -4.59 9.92 26.70
CA LYS A 221 -5.51 8.86 27.13
C LYS A 221 -4.69 7.70 27.68
N GLY A 222 -4.72 7.58 29.01
CA GLY A 222 -4.11 6.50 29.76
C GLY A 222 -4.53 5.12 29.25
N GLN A 223 -3.55 4.22 29.25
CA GLN A 223 -3.66 2.81 28.93
C GLN A 223 -4.86 2.17 29.67
N ARG A 224 -5.73 1.50 28.92
CA ARG A 224 -6.92 0.81 29.45
C ARG A 224 -6.48 -0.22 30.51
N LYS A 225 -6.69 0.07 31.80
CA LYS A 225 -6.43 -0.90 32.87
C LYS A 225 -7.46 -2.03 32.79
N GLN A 226 -7.01 -3.22 32.37
CA GLN A 226 -7.82 -4.44 32.47
C GLN A 226 -8.06 -4.76 33.96
N PRO A 227 -9.31 -5.04 34.38
CA PRO A 227 -9.58 -5.48 35.74
C PRO A 227 -8.97 -6.87 35.97
N LYS A 228 -8.02 -6.97 36.91
CA LYS A 228 -7.48 -8.26 37.36
C LYS A 228 -8.51 -8.95 38.25
N LYS A 229 -8.91 -10.17 37.86
CA LYS A 229 -9.76 -11.08 38.64
C LYS A 229 -9.17 -11.25 40.05
N LYS A 230 -9.93 -10.94 41.11
CA LYS A 230 -9.50 -11.18 42.50
C LYS A 230 -9.32 -12.70 42.70
N LYS A 231 -8.11 -13.12 43.09
CA LYS A 231 -7.86 -14.50 43.55
C LYS A 231 -8.65 -14.71 44.85
N LYS A 232 -9.55 -15.70 44.89
CA LYS A 232 -10.10 -16.24 46.14
C LYS A 232 -8.93 -16.77 46.97
N LYS A 233 -8.74 -16.21 48.17
CA LYS A 233 -7.90 -16.84 49.21
C LYS A 233 -8.82 -17.73 50.04
N ARG A 234 -8.35 -18.98 50.21
CA ARG A 234 -8.74 -20.08 51.10
C ARG A 234 -10.02 -19.90 51.91
#